data_AF-A0A2S9FIZ6-F1
#
_entry.id   AF-A0A2S9FIZ6-F1
#
_cell.length_a   1.000
_cell.length_b   1.000
_cell.length_c   1.000
_cell.angle_alpha   90.00
_cell.angle_beta   90.00
_cell.angle_gamma   90.00
#
_symmetry.space_group_name_H-M   'P 1'
#
loop_
_entity.id
_entity.type
_entity.pdbx_description
1 polymer ?
#
loop_
_entity_poly.entity_id
_entity_poly.type
_entity_poly.pdbx_seq_one_letter_code
_entity_poly.pdbx_strand_id
1 'polypeptide(L)' 'MSELPVVVIGAGPLGLAAAAHLMERGLTPLVLEAGEGPGSAVEQW' A
#
# COMPACT_ATOMS: atom_id res chain seq x y z
N MET A 1 0.18 -23.01 -8.33
CA MET A 1 0.18 -21.63 -8.85
C MET A 1 1.34 -20.92 -8.19
N SER A 2 2.22 -20.26 -8.93
CA SER A 2 3.22 -19.38 -8.32
C SER A 2 2.51 -18.16 -7.76
N GLU A 3 2.65 -17.87 -6.47
CA GLU A 3 2.23 -16.58 -5.93
C GLU A 3 3.08 -15.49 -6.58
N LEU A 4 2.41 -14.52 -7.22
CA LEU A 4 3.06 -13.34 -7.74
C LEU A 4 3.11 -12.28 -6.62
N PRO A 5 4.21 -11.52 -6.52
CA PRO A 5 4.29 -10.43 -5.56
C PRO A 5 3.24 -9.36 -5.88
N VAL A 6 2.74 -8.71 -4.83
CA VAL A 6 1.78 -7.60 -4.94
C VAL A 6 2.46 -6.32 -4.51
N VAL A 7 2.32 -5.27 -5.31
CA VAL A 7 2.82 -3.93 -5.01
C VAL A 7 1.64 -2.96 -4.99
N VAL A 8 1.57 -2.12 -3.96
CA VAL A 8 0.63 -1.01 -3.84
C VAL A 8 1.39 0.29 -4.07
N ILE A 9 0.93 1.10 -5.02
CA ILE A 9 1.52 2.41 -5.33
C ILE A 9 0.67 3.51 -4.68
N GLY A 10 1.29 4.27 -3.79
CA GLY A 10 0.67 5.26 -2.92
C GLY A 10 0.40 4.70 -1.52
N ALA A 11 0.94 5.36 -0.50
CA ALA A 11 0.68 5.15 0.92
C ALA A 11 -0.27 6.22 1.50
N GLY A 12 -1.18 6.74 0.68
CA GLY A 12 -2.35 7.50 1.15
C GLY A 12 -3.40 6.60 1.81
N PRO A 13 -4.53 7.16 2.29
CA PRO A 13 -5.56 6.40 3.01
C PRO A 13 -6.08 5.17 2.23
N LEU A 14 -6.30 5.34 0.92
CA LEU A 14 -6.80 4.27 0.06
C LEU A 14 -5.76 3.16 -0.19
N GLY A 15 -4.49 3.52 -0.36
CA GLY A 15 -3.41 2.56 -0.55
C GLY A 15 -3.11 1.75 0.71
N LEU A 16 -3.13 2.40 1.88
CA LEU A 16 -2.98 1.71 3.16
C LEU A 16 -4.17 0.78 3.46
N ALA A 17 -5.40 1.19 3.12
CA ALA A 17 -6.57 0.32 3.23
C ALA A 17 -6.45 -0.92 2.31
N ALA A 18 -5.98 -0.73 1.07
CA ALA A 18 -5.72 -1.84 0.15
C ALA A 18 -4.64 -2.80 0.70
N ALA A 19 -3.54 -2.26 1.24
CA ALA A 19 -2.48 -3.06 1.86
C ALA A 19 -3.00 -3.86 3.08
N ALA A 20 -3.84 -3.25 3.92
CA ALA A 20 -4.48 -3.93 5.05
C ALA A 20 -5.33 -5.12 4.59
N HIS A 21 -6.20 -4.92 3.59
CA HIS A 21 -7.02 -6.01 3.05
C HIS A 21 -6.21 -7.11 2.36
N LEU A 22 -5.07 -6.77 1.75
CA LEU A 22 -4.16 -7.77 1.18
C LEU A 22 -3.51 -8.62 2.29
N MET A 23 -3.11 -8.00 3.39
CA MET A 23 -2.58 -8.71 4.58
C MET A 23 -3.63 -9.64 5.21
N GLU A 24 -4.89 -9.22 5.32
CA GLU A 24 -6.00 -10.06 5.79
C GLU A 24 -6.21 -11.32 4.93
N ARG A 25 -5.80 -11.27 3.66
CA ARG A 25 -5.87 -12.39 2.71
C ARG A 25 -4.61 -13.24 2.68
N GLY A 26 -3.67 -13.01 3.60
CA GLY A 26 -2.41 -13.76 3.70
C GLY A 26 -1.33 -13.32 2.72
N LEU A 27 -1.50 -12.18 2.04
CA LEU A 27 -0.50 -11.64 1.11
C LEU A 27 0.45 -10.69 1.85
N THR A 28 1.68 -10.58 1.36
CA THR A 28 2.69 -9.63 1.88
C THR A 28 2.97 -8.55 0.83
N PRO A 29 2.18 -7.46 0.80
CA PRO A 29 2.35 -6.41 -0.21
C PRO A 29 3.55 -5.49 0.09
N LEU A 30 4.23 -5.04 -0.95
CA LEU A 30 5.15 -3.91 -0.88
C LEU A 30 4.39 -2.62 -1.17
N VAL A 31 4.45 -1.63 -0.26
CA VAL A 31 3.86 -0.31 -0.48
C VAL A 31 4.96 0.67 -0.85
N LEU A 32 4.78 1.41 -1.95
CA LEU A 32 5.69 2.47 -2.40
C LEU A 32 4.97 3.82 -2.34
N GLU A 33 5.63 4.83 -1.78
CA GLU A 33 5.12 6.20 -1.67
C GLU A 33 6.10 7.16 -2.31
N ALA A 34 5.57 8.24 -2.91
CA ALA A 34 6.37 9.28 -3.54
C ALA A 34 6.91 10.31 -2.53
N GLY A 35 6.17 10.56 -1.45
CA GLY A 35 6.58 11.45 -0.36
C GLY A 35 7.59 10.85 0.62
N GLU A 36 7.99 11.65 1.60
CA GLU A 36 8.99 11.26 2.61
C GLU A 36 8.51 10.17 3.57
N GLY A 37 7.20 9.92 3.66
CA GLY A 37 6.64 8.87 4.50
C GLY A 37 5.18 8.50 4.19
N PRO A 38 4.63 7.50 4.89
CA PRO A 38 3.23 7.15 4.77
C PRO A 38 2.32 8.34 5.05
N GLY A 39 1.27 8.50 4.25
CA GLY A 39 0.33 9.61 4.41
C GLY A 39 0.80 10.96 3.88
N SER A 40 1.96 11.09 3.23
CA SER A 40 2.42 12.36 2.64
C SER A 40 1.41 12.99 1.67
N ALA A 41 0.58 12.19 0.99
CA ALA A 41 -0.48 12.69 0.12
C ALA A 41 -1.65 13.36 0.88
N VAL A 42 -1.83 13.08 2.17
CA VAL A 42 -2.90 13.67 3.00
C VAL A 42 -2.63 15.13 3.31
N GLU A 43 -1.35 15.52 3.42
CA GLU A 43 -0.94 16.92 3.65
C GLU A 43 -1.22 17.84 2.45
N GLN A 44 -1.52 17.26 1.28
CA GLN A 44 -1.71 17.99 0.02
C GLN A 44 -3.18 18.17 -0.38
N TRP A 45 -4.12 17.71 0.45
CA TRP A 45 -5.57 17.84 0.22
C TRP A 45 -6.12 19.15 0.81
#